data_AF-E1JWV5-F1
#
_entry.id   AF-E1JWV5-F1
#
_cell.length_a   1.000
_cell.length_b   1.000
_cell.length_c   1.000
_cell.angle_alpha   90.00
_cell.angle_beta   90.00
_cell.angle_gamma   90.00
#
_symmetry.space_group_name_H-M   'P 1'
#
loop_
_entity.id
_entity.type
_entity.pdbx_description
1 polymer ?
#
loop_
_entity_poly.entity_id
_entity_poly.type
_entity_poly.pdbx_seq_one_letter_code
_entity_poly.pdbx_strand_id
1 'polypeptide(L)' 'MPVTEKEAKFKYCPLLTTHDDKLKFCQGTMCMMWRAAGPDTGYCGLAGHPAGLEGRK' A
#
# COMPACT_ATOMS: atom_id res chain seq x y z
N MET A 1 -1.96 9.07 -2.73
CA MET A 1 -1.85 9.98 -1.57
C MET A 1 -1.13 9.23 -0.47
N PRO A 2 -0.03 9.75 0.08
CA PRO A 2 0.67 9.12 1.19
C PRO A 2 -0.19 9.19 2.46
N VAL A 3 -0.21 8.10 3.22
CA VAL A 3 -0.97 7.90 4.45
C VAL A 3 0.01 7.61 5.58
N THR A 4 -0.38 7.84 6.82
CA THR A 4 0.45 7.44 7.96
C THR A 4 0.49 5.92 8.13
N GLU A 5 1.50 5.37 8.81
CA GLU A 5 1.55 3.93 9.11
C GLU A 5 0.29 3.45 9.85
N LYS A 6 -0.24 4.28 10.75
CA LYS A 6 -1.48 3.99 11.48
C LYS A 6 -2.66 3.87 10.54
N GLU A 7 -2.83 4.81 9.60
CA GLU A 7 -3.89 4.73 8.59
C GLU A 7 -3.70 3.59 7.59
N ALA A 8 -2.45 3.25 7.26
CA ALA A 8 -2.12 2.16 6.36
C ALA A 8 -2.70 0.83 6.86
N LYS A 9 -2.59 0.57 8.17
CA LYS A 9 -3.13 -0.63 8.82
C LYS A 9 -4.65 -0.77 8.69
N PHE A 10 -5.37 0.31 8.42
CA PHE A 10 -6.82 0.31 8.18
C PHE A 10 -7.19 0.37 6.70
N LYS A 11 -6.22 0.56 5.80
CA LYS A 11 -6.44 0.60 4.35
C LYS A 11 -6.07 -0.75 3.74
N TYR A 12 -6.94 -1.26 2.88
CA TYR A 12 -6.65 -2.45 2.10
C TYR A 12 -5.55 -2.16 1.08
N CYS A 13 -4.54 -3.03 1.00
CA CYS A 13 -3.55 -2.97 -0.06
C CYS A 13 -4.01 -3.83 -1.24
N PRO A 14 -4.28 -3.23 -2.42
CA PRO A 14 -4.72 -3.97 -3.61
C PRO A 14 -3.65 -4.94 -4.15
N LEU A 15 -2.39 -4.74 -3.77
CA LEU A 15 -1.26 -5.57 -4.17
C LEU A 15 -1.00 -6.75 -3.21
N LEU A 16 -1.57 -6.70 -2.00
CA LEU A 16 -1.44 -7.73 -0.99
C LEU A 16 -2.69 -8.61 -1.01
N THR A 17 -2.93 -9.27 -2.14
CA THR A 17 -3.95 -10.29 -2.27
C THR A 17 -3.41 -11.62 -1.76
N THR A 18 -4.14 -12.27 -0.87
CA THR A 18 -3.86 -13.67 -0.54
C THR A 18 -4.34 -14.58 -1.66
N HIS A 19 -3.82 -15.81 -1.72
CA HIS A 19 -4.28 -16.86 -2.65
C HIS A 19 -5.81 -17.08 -2.66
N ASP A 20 -6.51 -16.66 -1.59
CA ASP A 20 -7.97 -16.69 -1.44
C ASP A 20 -8.68 -15.44 -2.00
N ASP A 21 -8.03 -14.66 -2.87
CA ASP A 21 -8.51 -13.37 -3.43
C ASP A 21 -8.91 -12.29 -2.41
N LYS A 22 -8.65 -12.51 -1.13
CA LYS A 22 -8.91 -11.52 -0.08
C LYS A 22 -7.84 -10.44 -0.07
N LEU A 23 -8.30 -9.19 -0.13
CA LEU A 23 -7.50 -8.00 0.11
C LEU A 23 -7.04 -7.98 1.57
N LYS A 24 -5.73 -7.86 1.80
CA LYS A 24 -5.18 -7.63 3.16
C LYS A 24 -4.93 -6.17 3.42
N PHE A 25 -5.02 -5.80 4.69
CA PHE A 25 -4.59 -4.49 5.14
C PHE A 25 -3.12 -4.24 4.79
N CYS A 26 -2.82 -3.02 4.36
CA CYS A 26 -1.47 -2.56 4.15
C CYS A 26 -0.81 -2.51 5.54
N GLN A 27 0.01 -3.49 5.88
CA GLN A 27 0.64 -3.60 7.21
C GLN A 27 1.68 -2.48 7.51
N GLY A 28 1.58 -1.34 6.82
CA GLY A 28 2.50 -0.21 6.90
C GLY A 28 3.91 -0.66 6.57
N THR A 29 4.87 -0.28 7.41
CA THR A 29 6.28 -0.66 7.32
C THR A 29 6.54 -2.17 7.30
N MET A 30 5.62 -3.00 7.81
CA MET A 30 5.73 -4.47 7.73
C MET A 30 5.27 -5.05 6.37
N CYS A 31 4.71 -4.23 5.48
CA CYS A 31 4.32 -4.65 4.14
C CYS A 31 5.48 -4.43 3.17
N MET A 32 5.92 -5.47 2.45
CA MET A 32 6.98 -5.33 1.42
C MET A 32 6.56 -4.41 0.25
N MET A 33 5.26 -4.13 0.11
CA MET A 33 4.70 -3.21 -0.87
C MET A 33 4.55 -1.78 -0.31
N TRP A 34 4.97 -1.51 0.92
CA TRP A 34 4.94 -0.16 1.48
C TRP A 34 6.11 0.68 0.98
N ARG A 35 5.80 1.89 0.51
CA ARG A 35 6.79 2.86 0.05
C ARG A 35 6.73 4.08 0.96
N ALA A 36 7.81 4.32 1.68
CA ALA A 36 7.98 5.55 2.45
C ALA A 36 7.99 6.75 1.50
N ALA A 37 7.09 7.69 1.74
CA ALA A 37 7.00 8.99 1.06
C ALA A 37 7.40 10.15 2.01
N GLY A 38 7.67 9.84 3.28
CA GLY A 38 8.10 10.74 4.32
C GLY A 38 8.58 9.95 5.55
N PRO A 39 8.91 10.62 6.67
CA PRO A 39 9.43 9.96 7.87
C PRO A 39 8.45 8.95 8.47
N ASP A 40 7.14 9.25 8.44
CA ASP A 40 6.08 8.39 9.01
C ASP A 40 4.92 8.15 8.02
N THR A 41 5.08 8.63 6.78
CA THR A 41 4.07 8.57 5.74
C THR A 41 4.56 7.76 4.55
N GLY A 42 3.63 7.08 3.91
CA GLY A 42 3.93 6.21 2.78
C GLY A 42 2.67 5.74 2.08
N TYR A 43 2.82 4.89 1.08
CA TYR A 43 1.70 4.36 0.32
C TYR A 43 1.96 2.91 -0.06
N CYS A 44 0.89 2.14 -0.31
CA CYS A 44 1.06 0.82 -0.90
C CYS A 44 1.36 0.96 -2.40
N GLY A 45 2.45 0.37 -2.88
CA GLY A 45 2.86 0.42 -4.28
C GLY A 45 4.11 -0.43 -4.55
N LEU A 46 4.18 -1.01 -5.76
CA LEU A 46 5.40 -1.66 -6.23
C LEU A 46 6.43 -0.61 -6.65
N ALA A 47 7.72 -0.97 -6.62
CA ALA A 47 8.76 -0.09 -7.17
C ALA A 47 8.43 0.17 -8.66
N GLY A 48 8.20 1.43 -9.01
CA GLY A 48 7.84 1.83 -10.38
C GLY A 48 6.35 1.79 -10.73
N HIS A 49 5.46 1.28 -9.86
CA HIS A 49 4.00 1.32 -10.04
C HIS A 49 3.31 1.68 -8.70
N PRO A 50 3.05 2.97 -8.44
CA PRO A 50 2.27 3.36 -7.27
C PRO A 50 0.83 2.85 -7.43
N ALA A 51 0.36 2.01 -6.51
CA ALA A 51 -1.03 1.55 -6.53
C ALA A 51 -1.93 2.77 -6.29
N GLY A 52 -2.66 3.16 -7.32
CA GLY A 52 -3.37 4.44 -7.42
C GLY A 52 -3.11 5.20 -8.73
N LEU A 53 -2.10 4.80 -9.52
CA LEU A 53 -1.92 5.26 -10.91
C LEU A 53 -2.19 4.18 -11.96
N GLU A 54 -2.48 2.94 -11.56
CA GLU A 54 -2.96 1.90 -12.46
C GLU A 54 -4.46 2.11 -12.73
N GLY A 55 -4.74 3.13 -13.54
CA GLY A 55 -6.10 3.62 -13.80
C GLY A 55 -6.20 4.92 -14.59
N ARG A 56 -5.08 5.52 -15.04
CA ARG A 56 -5.13 6.52 -16.12
C ARG A 56 -4.48 5.95 -17.36
N LYS A 57 -5.33 5.58 -18.32
CA LYS A 57 -4.99 5.60 -19.75
C LYS A 57 -4.51 6.98 -20.15
#